data_AF-A0A1H0KDY5-F1
#
_entry.id   AF-A0A1H0KDY5-F1
#
_cell.length_a   1.000
_cell.length_b   1.000
_cell.length_c   1.000
_cell.angle_alpha   90.00
_cell.angle_beta   90.00
_cell.angle_gamma   90.00
#
_symmetry.space_group_name_H-M   'P 1'
#
loop_
_entity.id
_entity.type
_entity.pdbx_description
1 polymer ?
#
loop_
_entity_poly.entity_id
_entity_poly.type
_entity_poly.pdbx_seq_one_letter_code
_entity_poly.pdbx_strand_id
1 'polypeptide(L)'
;MTNMSINRSVDAIWKSESARIIGGLTRIVRDIGLAEDLAQDALLIALERWPLSGIPDNPGAWLMATAKRRAIDLLRRNKLRDRKYEELSYELNAQDEPVFDSALLSGGIF
;
A
#
# COMPACT_ATOMS: atom_id res chain seq x y z
N MET A 1 -20.65 16.44 22.62
CA MET A 1 -19.58 15.58 23.19
C MET A 1 -18.26 16.32 23.05
N THR A 2 -17.44 16.42 24.09
CA THR A 2 -16.12 17.07 24.01
C THR A 2 -15.13 16.17 23.28
N ASN A 3 -14.16 16.72 22.54
CA ASN A 3 -13.19 15.95 21.75
C ASN A 3 -12.45 14.88 22.58
N MET A 4 -12.15 15.18 23.85
CA MET A 4 -11.57 14.21 24.80
C MET A 4 -12.44 12.97 25.07
N SER A 5 -13.77 13.08 25.04
CA SER A 5 -14.67 11.93 25.24
C SER A 5 -14.69 10.99 24.03
N ILE A 6 -14.52 11.53 22.82
CA ILE A 6 -14.44 10.76 21.58
C ILE A 6 -13.10 10.03 21.51
N ASN A 7 -11.99 10.68 21.84
CA ASN A 7 -10.67 10.02 21.84
C ASN A 7 -10.61 8.84 22.82
N ARG A 8 -11.18 8.97 24.03
CA ARG A 8 -11.27 7.82 24.96
C ARG A 8 -12.12 6.67 24.42
N SER A 9 -13.19 6.99 23.69
CA SER A 9 -14.05 5.98 23.06
C SER A 9 -13.30 5.27 21.92
N VAL A 10 -12.57 6.02 21.11
CA VAL A 10 -11.69 5.49 20.05
C VAL A 10 -10.64 4.56 20.65
N ASP A 11 -9.96 4.97 21.73
CA ASP A 11 -8.94 4.15 22.40
C ASP A 11 -9.51 2.83 22.92
N ALA A 12 -10.70 2.86 23.51
CA ALA A 12 -11.37 1.66 24.02
C ALA A 12 -11.71 0.68 22.88
N ILE A 13 -12.27 1.20 21.78
CA ILE A 13 -12.56 0.43 20.57
C ILE A 13 -11.28 -0.13 19.96
N TRP A 14 -10.22 0.67 19.87
CA TRP A 14 -8.95 0.24 19.29
C TRP A 14 -8.33 -0.90 20.09
N LYS A 15 -8.34 -0.81 21.43
CA LYS A 15 -7.87 -1.89 22.31
C LYS A 15 -8.64 -3.20 22.11
N SER A 16 -9.94 -3.16 21.81
CA SER A 16 -10.74 -4.37 21.58
C SER A 16 -10.64 -4.92 20.16
N GLU A 17 -10.39 -4.08 19.16
CA GLU A 17 -10.44 -4.46 17.74
C GLU A 17 -9.08 -4.69 17.08
N SER A 18 -8.02 -4.04 17.58
CA SER A 18 -6.70 -3.97 16.91
C SER A 18 -6.13 -5.34 16.55
N ALA A 19 -6.07 -6.29 17.48
CA ALA A 19 -5.52 -7.63 17.24
C ALA A 19 -6.27 -8.38 16.11
N ARG A 20 -7.61 -8.25 16.06
CA ARG A 20 -8.43 -8.88 15.02
C ARG A 20 -8.22 -8.21 13.67
N ILE A 21 -8.09 -6.89 13.65
CA ILE A 21 -7.84 -6.11 12.45
C ILE A 21 -6.48 -6.47 11.86
N ILE A 22 -5.43 -6.39 12.67
CA ILE A 22 -4.06 -6.71 12.28
C ILE A 22 -3.99 -8.16 11.78
N GLY A 23 -4.51 -9.14 12.54
CA GLY A 23 -4.51 -10.54 12.12
C GLY A 23 -5.25 -10.78 10.79
N GLY A 24 -6.38 -10.08 10.57
CA GLY A 24 -7.11 -10.12 9.31
C GLY A 24 -6.32 -9.53 8.14
N LEU A 25 -5.62 -8.41 8.36
CA LEU A 25 -4.78 -7.76 7.35
C LEU A 25 -3.52 -8.57 7.05
N THR A 26 -2.84 -9.13 8.06
CA THR A 26 -1.66 -9.98 7.88
C THR A 26 -1.97 -11.16 6.96
N ARG A 27 -3.17 -11.75 7.06
CA ARG A 27 -3.59 -12.83 6.14
C ARG A 27 -3.75 -12.36 4.69
N ILE A 28 -4.06 -11.08 4.47
CA ILE A 28 -4.26 -10.49 3.15
C ILE A 28 -2.92 -10.07 2.54
N VAL A 29 -2.13 -9.28 3.27
CA VAL A 29 -0.89 -8.69 2.75
C VAL A 29 0.33 -9.57 2.97
N ARG A 30 0.22 -10.63 3.79
CA ARG A 30 1.28 -11.58 4.14
C ARG A 30 2.52 -10.94 4.78
N ASP A 31 2.33 -9.79 5.40
CA ASP A 31 3.35 -9.01 6.08
C ASP A 31 2.70 -8.38 7.32
N ILE A 32 3.24 -8.67 8.51
CA ILE A 32 2.70 -8.18 9.77
C ILE A 32 3.00 -6.69 9.99
N GLY A 33 4.18 -6.21 9.61
CA GLY A 33 4.55 -4.81 9.77
C GLY A 33 3.68 -3.93 8.88
N LEU A 34 3.50 -4.34 7.62
CA LEU A 34 2.60 -3.63 6.72
C LEU A 34 1.14 -3.69 7.20
N ALA A 35 0.71 -4.80 7.79
CA ALA A 35 -0.63 -4.91 8.37
C ALA A 35 -0.83 -3.93 9.54
N GLU A 36 0.16 -3.75 10.40
CA GLU A 36 0.15 -2.79 11.50
C GLU A 36 0.05 -1.35 10.98
N ASP A 37 0.88 -0.98 10.01
CA ASP A 37 0.86 0.35 9.40
C ASP A 37 -0.51 0.68 8.80
N LEU A 38 -1.09 -0.27 8.06
CA LEU A 38 -2.44 -0.12 7.47
C LEU A 38 -3.54 0.00 8.52
N ALA A 39 -3.41 -0.71 9.64
CA ALA A 39 -4.36 -0.62 10.73
C ALA A 39 -4.24 0.72 11.47
N GLN A 40 -3.03 1.24 11.66
CA GLN A 40 -2.77 2.56 12.24
C GLN A 40 -3.27 3.69 11.33
N ASP A 41 -3.08 3.57 10.02
CA ASP A 41 -3.66 4.49 9.02
C ASP A 41 -5.19 4.59 9.18
N ALA A 42 -5.86 3.45 9.37
CA ALA A 42 -7.31 3.43 9.57
C ALA A 42 -7.72 4.08 10.90
N LEU A 43 -6.94 3.86 11.98
CA LEU A 43 -7.13 4.54 13.26
C LEU A 43 -6.97 6.05 13.14
N LEU A 44 -5.96 6.52 12.41
CA LEU A 44 -5.73 7.94 12.17
C LEU A 44 -6.92 8.60 11.47
N ILE A 45 -7.47 7.96 10.43
CA ILE A 45 -8.68 8.45 9.75
C ILE A 45 -9.88 8.45 10.71
N ALA A 46 -10.00 7.46 11.59
CA ALA A 46 -11.07 7.44 12.59
C ALA A 46 -10.95 8.64 13.57
N LEU A 47 -9.74 8.92 14.06
CA LEU A 47 -9.45 10.05 14.94
C LEU A 47 -9.74 11.40 14.26
N GLU A 48 -9.54 11.51 12.95
CA GLU A 48 -9.89 12.72 12.20
C GLU A 48 -11.40 12.84 11.96
N ARG A 49 -12.07 11.74 11.64
CA ARG A 49 -13.44 11.76 11.09
C ARG A 49 -14.53 11.60 12.14
N TRP A 50 -14.35 10.77 13.16
CA TRP A 50 -15.37 10.50 14.17
C TRP A 50 -15.69 11.70 15.07
N PRO A 51 -14.75 12.63 15.38
CA PRO A 51 -15.11 13.87 16.07
C PRO A 51 -16.13 14.73 15.32
N LEU A 52 -16.13 14.66 13.98
CA LEU A 52 -17.01 15.46 13.12
C LEU A 52 -18.31 14.73 12.77
N SER A 53 -18.24 13.41 12.59
CA SER A 53 -19.36 12.60 12.04
C SER A 53 -19.97 11.62 13.03
N GLY A 54 -19.41 11.51 14.23
CA GLY A 54 -19.79 10.49 15.21
C GLY A 54 -19.09 9.16 14.98
N ILE A 55 -19.17 8.28 15.98
CA ILE A 55 -18.66 6.91 15.91
C ILE A 55 -19.75 6.06 15.22
N PRO A 56 -19.40 5.28 14.18
CA PRO A 56 -20.36 4.41 13.50
C PRO A 56 -20.82 3.24 14.41
N ASP A 57 -21.99 2.69 14.14
CA ASP A 57 -22.60 1.60 14.94
C ASP A 57 -21.70 0.34 15.04
N ASN A 58 -20.93 0.06 13.98
CA ASN A 58 -19.93 -1.01 13.98
C ASN A 58 -18.54 -0.44 13.65
N PRO A 59 -17.81 0.05 14.66
CA PRO A 59 -16.54 0.72 14.44
C PRO A 59 -15.42 -0.26 14.00
N GLY A 60 -15.45 -1.50 14.47
CA GLY A 60 -14.49 -2.53 14.06
C GLY A 60 -14.60 -2.89 12.58
N ALA A 61 -15.82 -3.09 12.07
CA ALA A 61 -16.05 -3.32 10.64
C ALA A 61 -15.65 -2.12 9.80
N TRP A 62 -15.93 -0.90 10.28
CA TRP A 62 -15.52 0.33 9.62
C TRP A 62 -13.99 0.44 9.52
N LEU A 63 -13.26 0.20 10.62
CA LEU A 63 -11.80 0.23 10.65
C LEU A 63 -11.19 -0.81 9.69
N MET A 64 -11.69 -2.05 9.73
CA MET A 64 -11.26 -3.12 8.80
C MET A 64 -11.49 -2.72 7.33
N ALA A 65 -12.65 -2.15 7.01
CA ALA A 65 -12.96 -1.72 5.65
C ALA A 65 -12.02 -0.59 5.18
N THR A 66 -11.76 0.39 6.04
CA THR A 66 -10.84 1.49 5.78
C THR A 66 -9.42 0.97 5.55
N ALA A 67 -8.91 0.09 6.42
CA ALA A 67 -7.58 -0.51 6.28
C ALA A 67 -7.46 -1.35 4.99
N LYS A 68 -8.48 -2.13 4.63
CA LYS A 68 -8.52 -2.89 3.37
C LYS A 68 -8.44 -1.99 2.14
N ARG A 69 -9.14 -0.84 2.15
CA ARG A 69 -9.05 0.14 1.05
C ARG A 69 -7.63 0.68 0.91
N ARG A 70 -6.99 1.06 2.02
CA ARG A 70 -5.58 1.47 2.05
C ARG A 70 -4.64 0.39 1.50
N ALA A 71 -4.87 -0.87 1.87
CA ALA A 71 -4.09 -2.00 1.37
C ALA A 71 -4.19 -2.12 -0.15
N ILE A 72 -5.42 -2.04 -0.69
CA ILE A 72 -5.67 -2.09 -2.14
C ILE A 72 -4.98 -0.93 -2.85
N ASP A 73 -5.06 0.28 -2.31
CA ASP A 73 -4.45 1.47 -2.90
C ASP A 73 -2.92 1.38 -2.90
N LEU A 74 -2.33 0.80 -1.85
CA LEU A 74 -0.89 0.51 -1.81
C LEU A 74 -0.49 -0.51 -2.88
N LEU A 75 -1.21 -1.63 -2.99
CA LEU A 75 -0.94 -2.65 -4.01
C LEU A 75 -1.07 -2.11 -5.43
N ARG A 76 -2.06 -1.24 -5.68
CA ARG A 76 -2.23 -0.54 -6.96
C ARG A 76 -1.06 0.37 -7.27
N ARG A 77 -0.59 1.16 -6.30
CA ARG A 77 0.57 2.05 -6.46
C ARG A 77 1.85 1.27 -6.75
N ASN A 78 2.08 0.16 -6.04
CA ASN A 78 3.25 -0.70 -6.26
C ASN A 78 3.23 -1.30 -7.67
N LYS A 79 2.11 -1.87 -8.12
CA LYS A 79 1.98 -2.42 -9.48
C LYS A 79 2.22 -1.37 -10.57
N LEU A 80 1.75 -0.14 -10.36
CA LEU A 80 1.99 0.96 -11.29
C LEU A 80 3.47 1.34 -11.37
N ARG A 81 4.15 1.30 -10.22
CA ARG A 81 5.58 1.55 -10.10
C ARG A 81 6.40 0.45 -10.79
N ASP A 82 6.05 -0.81 -10.58
CA ASP A 82 6.73 -1.96 -11.19
C ASP A 82 6.64 -1.90 -12.73
N ARG A 83 5.46 -1.58 -13.28
CA ARG A 83 5.30 -1.37 -14.73
C ARG A 83 6.20 -0.25 -15.28
N LYS A 84 6.29 0.88 -14.59
CA LYS A 84 7.16 1.99 -15.02
C LYS A 84 8.63 1.60 -14.97
N TYR A 85 9.04 0.80 -13.99
CA TYR A 85 10.41 0.26 -13.95
C TYR A 85 10.67 -0.73 -15.07
N GLU A 86 9.70 -1.57 -15.44
CA GLU A 86 9.80 -2.44 -16.62
C GLU A 86 9.93 -1.61 -17.91
N GLU A 87 9.06 -0.62 -18.14
CA GLU A 87 9.13 0.29 -19.30
C GLU A 87 10.49 1.00 -19.40
N LEU A 88 10.98 1.57 -18.30
CA LEU A 88 12.30 2.20 -18.26
C LEU A 88 13.44 1.20 -18.48
N SER A 89 13.32 -0.03 -17.96
CA SER A 89 14.30 -1.09 -18.21
C SER A 89 14.34 -1.47 -19.69
N TYR A 90 13.21 -1.51 -20.38
CA TYR A 90 13.18 -1.74 -21.83
C TYR A 90 13.81 -0.57 -22.60
N GLU A 91 13.53 0.67 -22.24
CA GLU A 91 14.14 1.85 -22.86
C GLU A 91 15.67 1.89 -22.68
N LEU A 92 16.16 1.57 -21.48
CA LEU A 92 17.60 1.48 -21.20
C LEU A 92 18.26 0.36 -22.00
N ASN A 93 17.65 -0.83 -22.05
CA ASN A 93 18.18 -1.97 -22.80
C ASN A 93 18.14 -1.74 -24.33
N ALA A 94 17.19 -0.94 -24.83
CA ALA A 94 17.10 -0.61 -26.26
C ALA A 94 18.20 0.37 -26.72
N GLN A 95 18.83 1.12 -25.81
CA GLN A 95 19.98 1.97 -26.13
C GLN A 95 21.32 1.20 -26.15
N ASP A 96 21.34 -0.02 -25.61
CA ASP A 96 22.51 -0.91 -25.60
C ASP A 96 22.54 -1.89 -26.80
N GLU A 97 21.78 -1.64 -27.88
CA GLU A 97 21.91 -2.46 -29.09
C GLU A 97 23.37 -2.38 -29.57
N PRO A 98 24.14 -3.49 -29.51
CA PRO A 98 25.51 -3.45 -29.95
C PRO A 98 25.47 -3.18 -31.45
N VAL A 99 26.02 -2.05 -31.87
CA VAL A 99 26.43 -1.81 -33.25
C VAL A 99 27.49 -2.86 -33.56
N PHE A 100 27.07 -4.09 -33.87
CA PHE A 100 27.93 -5.09 -34.45
C PHE A 100 28.39 -4.50 -35.77
N ASP A 101 29.64 -4.08 -35.77
CA ASP A 101 30.30 -3.47 -36.89
C ASP A 101 30.20 -4.40 -38.12
N SER A 102 29.18 -4.14 -38.94
CA SER A 102 28.98 -4.81 -40.22
C SER A 102 30.11 -4.51 -41.21
N ALA A 103 31.10 -3.67 -40.84
CA ALA A 103 32.30 -3.42 -41.64
C ALA A 103 33.37 -4.52 -41.55
N LEU A 104 33.28 -5.48 -40.61
CA LEU A 104 34.30 -6.52 -40.47
C LEU A 104 34.13 -7.77 -41.36
N LEU A 105 33.07 -7.84 -42.19
CA LEU A 105 32.85 -8.98 -43.11
C LEU A 105 33.16 -8.68 -44.59
N SER A 106 33.75 -7.53 -44.93
CA SER A 106 34.15 -7.20 -46.31
C SER A 106 35.67 -7.23 -46.58
N GLY A 107 36.47 -7.83 -45.69
CA GLY A 107 37.91 -8.02 -45.91
C GLY A 107 38.22 -9.44 -46.37
N GLY A 108 37.96 -9.73 -47.65
CA GLY A 108 38.17 -11.03 -48.26
C GLY A 108 39.59 -11.57 -48.08
N ILE A 109 39.65 -12.86 -47.75
CA ILE A 109 40.76 -13.75 -48.05
C ILE A 109 40.80 -13.93 -49.58
N PHE A 110 42.02 -13.99 -50.12
CA PHE A 110 42.48 -14.17 -51.52
C PHE A 110 42.83 -12.90 -52.29
#